data_AF-A0A961CIZ7-F1
#
_entry.id   AF-A0A961CIZ7-F1
#
_cell.length_a   1.000
_cell.length_b   1.000
_cell.length_c   1.000
_cell.angle_alpha   90.00
_cell.angle_beta   90.00
_cell.angle_gamma   90.00
#
_symmetry.space_group_name_H-M   'P 1'
#
loop_
_entity.id
_entity.type
_entity.pdbx_description
1 polymer ?
#
loop_
_entity_poly.entity_id
_entity_poly.type
_entity_poly.pdbx_seq_one_letter_code
_entity_poly.pdbx_strand_id
1 'polypeptide(L)' 'SGAGSVTQVRTAAGRFVELAKRTGTAVVLVGHVTKDGALAGPRQLEHVVDTVLAFEGERHHALRLLRAVKHRFG' A
#
# COMPACT_ATOMS: atom_id res chain seq x y z
N SER A 1 -22.28 5.81 -4.39
CA SER A 1 -21.31 6.90 -4.14
C SER A 1 -20.90 6.83 -2.68
N GLY A 2 -19.71 6.34 -2.37
CA GLY A 2 -19.18 6.28 -1.01
C GLY A 2 -17.79 6.90 -0.99
N ALA A 3 -17.53 7.80 -0.04
CA ALA A 3 -16.19 8.33 0.18
C ALA A 3 -15.23 7.18 0.52
N GLY A 4 -14.02 7.21 -0.02
CA GLY A 4 -13.04 6.14 0.19
C GLY A 4 -13.29 4.88 -0.66
N SER A 5 -14.07 4.98 -1.74
CA SER A 5 -14.21 3.86 -2.68
C SER A 5 -12.86 3.42 -3.26
N VAL A 6 -12.74 2.14 -3.64
CA VAL A 6 -11.51 1.56 -4.21
C VAL A 6 -10.98 2.39 -5.39
N THR A 7 -11.87 2.85 -6.26
CA THR A 7 -11.52 3.70 -7.40
C THR A 7 -10.90 5.03 -6.95
N GLN A 8 -11.47 5.69 -5.94
CA GLN A 8 -10.90 6.94 -5.41
C GLN A 8 -9.51 6.71 -4.81
N VAL A 9 -9.30 5.61 -4.08
CA VAL A 9 -7.99 5.25 -3.50
C VAL A 9 -6.96 5.02 -4.61
N ARG A 10 -7.33 4.29 -5.67
CA ARG A 10 -6.44 4.05 -6.82
C ARG A 10 -6.07 5.35 -7.53
N THR A 11 -7.04 6.22 -7.78
CA THR A 11 -6.78 7.53 -8.41
C THR A 11 -5.86 8.40 -7.56
N ALA A 12 -6.07 8.43 -6.24
CA ALA A 12 -5.20 9.16 -5.33
C ALA A 12 -3.77 8.60 -5.34
N ALA A 13 -3.61 7.27 -5.25
CA ALA A 13 -2.31 6.60 -5.32
C ALA A 13 -1.58 6.90 -6.64
N GLY A 14 -2.28 6.93 -7.77
CA GLY A 14 -1.72 7.30 -9.07
C GLY A 14 -1.08 8.69 -9.07
N ARG A 15 -1.77 9.68 -8.48
CA ARG A 15 -1.23 11.05 -8.35
C ARG A 15 0.04 11.10 -7.49
N PHE A 16 0.12 10.28 -6.45
CA PHE A 16 1.32 10.17 -5.63
C PHE A 16 2.50 9.51 -6.37
N VAL A 17 2.23 8.51 -7.22
CA VAL A 17 3.26 7.90 -8.08
C VAL A 17 3.79 8.92 -9.09
N GLU A 18 2.92 9.71 -9.71
CA GLU A 18 3.34 10.79 -10.61
C GLU A 18 4.18 11.86 -9.89
N LEU A 19 3.79 12.23 -8.66
CA LEU A 19 4.57 13.14 -7.82
C LEU A 19 5.97 12.58 -7.54
N ALA A 20 6.08 11.30 -7.15
CA ALA A 20 7.35 10.65 -6.89
C ALA A 20 8.26 10.69 -8.13
N LYS A 21 7.73 10.34 -9.31
CA LYS A 21 8.46 10.38 -10.58
C LYS A 21 8.92 11.78 -10.96
N ARG A 22 8.08 12.80 -10.76
CA ARG A 22 8.40 14.19 -11.13
C ARG A 22 9.45 14.83 -10.21
N THR A 23 9.51 14.41 -8.95
CA THR A 23 10.34 15.05 -7.92
C THR A 23 11.54 14.22 -7.50
N GLY A 24 11.59 12.94 -7.87
CA GLY A 24 12.61 12.02 -7.37
C GLY A 24 12.50 11.72 -5.87
N THR A 25 11.37 12.07 -5.22
CA THR A 25 11.19 11.88 -3.78
C THR A 25 10.56 10.52 -3.50
N ALA A 26 11.01 9.85 -2.44
CA ALA A 26 10.39 8.63 -1.94
C ALA A 26 9.00 8.93 -1.35
N VAL A 27 7.98 8.19 -1.79
CA VAL A 27 6.60 8.31 -1.28
C VAL A 27 6.19 6.99 -0.63
N VAL A 28 5.73 7.08 0.62
CA VAL A 28 5.24 5.93 1.39
C VAL A 28 3.74 6.05 1.57
N LEU A 29 3.00 5.02 1.15
CA LEU A 29 1.55 4.93 1.32
C LEU A 29 1.24 3.86 2.38
N VAL A 30 0.46 4.23 3.41
CA VAL A 30 0.06 3.32 4.48
C VAL A 30 -1.41 2.95 4.33
N GLY A 31 -1.69 1.67 4.12
CA GLY A 31 -3.04 1.12 4.02
C GLY A 31 -3.37 0.23 5.21
N HIS A 32 -4.58 0.39 5.76
CA HIS A 32 -5.09 -0.50 6.80
C HIS A 32 -5.83 -1.68 6.14
N VAL A 33 -5.50 -2.91 6.54
CA VAL A 33 -6.24 -4.10 6.13
C VAL A 33 -7.45 -4.26 7.05
N THR A 34 -8.65 -4.26 6.50
CA THR A 34 -9.89 -4.55 7.25
C THR A 34 -10.22 -6.04 7.22
N LYS A 35 -11.14 -6.47 8.10
CA LYS A 35 -11.53 -7.89 8.29
C LYS A 35 -11.93 -8.60 6.99
N ASP A 36 -12.59 -7.89 6.08
CA ASP A 36 -13.06 -8.47 4.81
C ASP A 36 -11.98 -8.44 3.71
N GLY A 37 -10.76 -7.95 4.02
CA GLY A 37 -9.67 -7.76 3.05
C GLY A 37 -9.97 -6.74 1.94
N ALA A 38 -11.16 -6.14 1.95
CA ALA A 38 -11.72 -5.36 0.86
C ALA A 38 -11.32 -3.88 0.90
N LEU A 39 -11.01 -3.32 2.08
CA LEU A 39 -10.65 -1.91 2.16
C LEU A 39 -9.17 -1.73 1.82
N ALA A 40 -8.91 -1.18 0.63
CA ALA A 40 -7.66 -0.52 0.26
C ALA A 40 -6.39 -1.31 0.63
N GLY A 41 -6.43 -2.62 0.44
CA GLY A 41 -5.26 -3.46 0.66
C GLY A 41 -4.13 -3.08 -0.30
N PRO A 42 -2.87 -3.34 0.09
CA PRO A 42 -1.74 -3.19 -0.82
C PRO A 42 -1.94 -3.91 -2.15
N ARG A 43 -2.70 -5.02 -2.19
CA ARG A 43 -3.08 -5.77 -3.41
C ARG A 43 -3.71 -4.89 -4.49
N GLN A 44 -4.63 -3.99 -4.13
CA GLN A 44 -5.32 -3.16 -5.12
C GLN A 44 -4.39 -2.14 -5.78
N LEU A 45 -3.31 -1.76 -5.08
CA LEU A 45 -2.28 -0.82 -5.55
C LEU A 45 -1.00 -1.53 -6.01
N GLU A 46 -0.91 -2.85 -5.86
CA GLU A 46 0.31 -3.63 -6.04
C GLU A 46 0.91 -3.45 -7.43
N HIS A 47 0.08 -3.35 -8.46
CA HIS A 47 0.55 -3.15 -9.82
C HIS A 47 1.10 -1.73 -10.08
N VAL A 48 0.64 -0.72 -9.34
CA VAL A 48 0.98 0.70 -9.58
C VAL A 48 2.15 1.21 -8.76
N VAL A 49 2.51 0.55 -7.65
CA VAL A 49 3.65 0.92 -6.78
C VAL A 49 4.91 0.14 -7.10
N ASP A 50 6.08 0.62 -6.68
CA ASP A 50 7.35 -0.09 -6.89
C ASP A 50 7.65 -1.15 -5.82
N THR A 51 7.22 -0.90 -4.58
CA THR A 51 7.42 -1.79 -3.44
C THR A 51 6.13 -1.95 -2.66
N VAL A 52 5.86 -3.18 -2.21
CA VAL A 52 4.76 -3.53 -1.29
C VAL A 52 5.35 -4.24 -0.09
N LEU A 53 5.13 -3.66 1.10
CA LEU A 53 5.54 -4.22 2.38
C LEU A 53 4.31 -4.55 3.22
N ALA A 54 4.33 -5.70 3.90
CA ALA A 54 3.30 -6.14 4.81
C ALA A 54 3.88 -6.38 6.20
N PHE A 55 3.26 -5.80 7.23
CA PHE A 55 3.52 -6.18 8.61
C PHE A 55 2.65 -7.36 9.00
N GLU A 56 3.27 -8.47 9.34
CA GLU A 56 2.66 -9.70 9.83
C GLU A 56 3.02 -9.90 11.30
N GLY A 57 2.14 -10.56 12.06
CA GLY A 57 2.41 -10.94 13.44
C GLY A 57 1.15 -11.09 14.26
N GLU A 58 1.19 -11.98 15.25
CA GLU A 58 0.04 -12.21 16.12
C GLU A 58 -0.08 -11.13 17.18
N ARG A 59 -1.32 -10.85 17.61
CA ARG A 59 -1.64 -9.80 18.59
C ARG A 59 -0.80 -9.89 19.87
N HIS A 60 -0.47 -11.09 20.32
CA HIS A 60 0.19 -11.35 21.61
C HIS A 60 1.70 -11.56 21.51
N HIS A 61 2.29 -11.56 20.31
CA HIS A 61 3.73 -11.59 20.14
C HIS A 61 4.29 -10.17 20.04
N ALA A 62 5.40 -9.91 20.75
CA ALA A 62 6.06 -8.60 20.74
C ALA A 62 6.74 -8.28 19.40
N LEU A 63 7.15 -9.31 18.66
CA LEU A 63 7.78 -9.17 17.36
C LEU A 63 6.73 -9.06 16.24
N ARG A 64 7.06 -8.24 15.24
CA ARG A 64 6.35 -8.12 13.97
C ARG A 64 7.30 -8.47 12.84
N LEU A 65 6.85 -9.24 11.88
CA LEU A 65 7.58 -9.55 10.68
C LEU A 65 7.23 -8.53 9.60
N LEU A 66 8.23 -7.89 9.00
CA LEU A 66 8.03 -7.06 7.81
C LEU A 66 8.37 -7.91 6.58
N ARG A 67 7.37 -8.19 5.74
CA ARG A 67 7.53 -8.97 4.50
C ARG A 67 7.46 -8.05 3.28
N ALA A 68 8.45 -8.15 2.40
CA ALA A 68 8.34 -7.59 1.06
C ALA A 68 7.54 -8.54 0.16
N VAL A 69 6.34 -8.12 -0.26
CA VAL A 69 5.50 -8.86 -1.21
C VAL A 69 5.87 -8.51 -2.65
N LYS A 70 6.27 -7.26 -2.87
CA LYS A 70 6.80 -6.75 -4.15
C LYS A 70 7.99 -5.85 -3.85
N HIS A 71 9.08 -6.00 -4.60
CA HIS A 71 10.23 -5.11 -4.54
C HIS A 71 10.87 -5.01 -5.93
N ARG A 72 10.71 -3.87 -6.60
CA ARG A 72 11.28 -3.67 -7.95
C ARG A 72 12.80 -3.45 -7.96
N PHE A 73 13.44 -3.30 -6.80
CA PHE A 73 14.86 -2.96 -6.69
C PHE A 73 15.75 -4.10 -6.18
N GLY A 74 15.23 -5.33 -6.04
CA GLY A 74 15.95 -6.49 -5.50
C GLY A 74 15.61 -6.81 -4.05
#